data_AF-A0ABD5K6C6-F1
#
_entry.id   AF-A0ABD5K6C6-F1
#
_cell.length_a   1.000
_cell.length_b   1.000
_cell.length_c   1.000
_cell.angle_alpha   90.00
_cell.angle_beta   90.00
_cell.angle_gamma   90.00
#
_symmetry.space_group_name_H-M   'P 1'
#
loop_
_entity.id
_entity.type
_entity.pdbx_description
1 polymer ?
#
loop_
_entity_poly.entity_id
_entity_poly.type
_entity_poly.pdbx_seq_one_letter_code
_entity_poly.pdbx_strand_id
1 'polypeptide(L)'
;MKYPVIQTFRETPKFNRYVKGKVFETEDKERAEYLQKEGFLGPEIKEEKPKTSRGKANTGKGKSDDPGGDVNESSKAEPKDTPAKEE
;
A
#
# COMPACT_ATOMS: atom_id res chain seq x y z
N MET A 1 4.13 4.90 19.71
CA MET A 1 4.24 3.42 19.77
C MET A 1 3.18 2.83 18.85
N LYS A 2 3.52 1.77 18.09
CA LYS A 2 2.61 1.16 17.10
C LYS A 2 2.31 -0.28 17.50
N TYR A 3 1.06 -0.69 17.39
CA TYR A 3 0.59 -2.03 17.80
C TYR A 3 -0.34 -2.60 16.74
N PRO A 4 -0.24 -3.89 16.39
CA PRO A 4 -1.18 -4.52 15.48
C PRO A 4 -2.50 -4.78 16.22
N VAL A 5 -3.62 -4.49 15.58
CA VAL A 5 -4.96 -4.72 16.12
C VAL A 5 -5.34 -6.17 15.89
N ILE A 6 -5.42 -6.96 16.96
CA ILE A 6 -5.79 -8.38 16.92
C ILE A 6 -7.32 -8.54 16.86
N GLN A 7 -8.04 -7.66 17.55
CA GLN A 7 -9.50 -7.69 17.61
C GLN A 7 -10.07 -6.30 17.39
N THR A 8 -11.17 -6.21 16.64
CA THR A 8 -11.83 -4.93 16.35
C THR A 8 -12.34 -4.30 17.65
N PHE A 9 -11.94 -3.06 17.93
CA PHE A 9 -12.39 -2.30 19.09
C PHE A 9 -12.68 -0.84 18.73
N ARG A 10 -13.33 -0.14 19.65
CA ARG A 10 -13.62 1.29 19.52
C ARG A 10 -12.93 2.04 20.64
N GLU A 11 -12.08 2.98 20.27
CA GLU A 11 -11.30 3.76 21.22
C GLU A 11 -12.15 4.93 21.76
N THR A 12 -12.48 4.93 23.05
CA THR A 12 -13.11 6.07 23.75
C THR A 12 -12.04 6.96 24.40
N PRO A 13 -12.05 8.29 24.25
CA PRO A 13 -13.17 9.14 23.82
C PRO A 13 -13.18 9.48 22.32
N LYS A 14 -12.16 9.12 21.55
CA LYS A 14 -12.04 9.51 20.13
C LYS A 14 -13.09 8.84 19.23
N PHE A 15 -13.79 7.83 19.73
CA PHE A 15 -14.73 6.95 19.03
C PHE A 15 -14.19 6.32 17.74
N ASN A 16 -12.86 6.32 17.58
CA ASN A 16 -12.17 5.74 16.46
C ASN A 16 -12.35 4.22 16.47
N ARG A 17 -12.85 3.68 15.36
CA ARG A 17 -13.01 2.24 15.19
C ARG A 17 -11.76 1.66 14.56
N TYR A 18 -11.06 0.84 15.33
CA TYR A 18 -9.90 0.09 14.87
C TYR A 18 -10.34 -1.32 14.51
N VAL A 19 -10.23 -1.67 13.23
CA VAL A 19 -10.56 -3.02 12.75
C VAL A 19 -9.35 -3.94 12.88
N LYS A 20 -9.63 -5.23 13.11
CA LYS A 20 -8.62 -6.29 13.10
C LYS A 20 -7.71 -6.19 11.86
N GLY A 21 -6.41 -6.32 12.07
CA GLY A 21 -5.37 -6.23 11.03
C GLY A 21 -4.86 -4.83 10.73
N LYS A 22 -5.47 -3.77 11.30
CA LYS A 22 -4.90 -2.42 11.23
C LYS A 22 -3.81 -2.21 12.28
N VAL A 23 -3.15 -1.07 12.19
CA VAL A 23 -2.19 -0.58 13.18
C VAL A 23 -2.88 0.46 14.06
N PHE A 24 -2.75 0.29 15.36
CA PHE A 24 -3.10 1.27 16.37
C PHE A 24 -1.82 2.01 16.78
N GLU A 25 -1.84 3.33 16.66
CA GLU A 25 -0.71 4.19 17.04
C GLU A 25 -1.13 5.07 18.22
N THR A 26 -0.34 5.02 19.28
CA THR A 26 -0.58 5.80 20.50
C THR A 26 0.73 6.20 21.16
N GLU A 27 0.68 7.29 21.91
CA GLU A 27 1.75 7.74 22.80
C GLU A 27 1.48 7.29 24.25
N ASP A 28 0.23 6.91 24.56
CA ASP A 28 -0.20 6.48 25.90
C ASP A 28 0.15 5.02 26.16
N LYS A 29 1.23 4.79 26.93
CA LYS A 29 1.70 3.45 27.28
C LYS A 29 0.70 2.65 28.11
N GLU A 30 0.10 3.28 29.13
CA GLU A 30 -0.88 2.63 30.01
C GLU A 30 -2.09 2.12 29.22
N ARG A 31 -2.52 2.92 28.23
CA ARG A 31 -3.63 2.57 27.37
C ARG A 31 -3.29 1.43 26.42
N ALA A 32 -2.09 1.43 25.85
CA ALA A 32 -1.61 0.31 25.04
C ALA A 32 -1.53 -0.99 25.86
N GLU A 33 -1.00 -0.93 27.08
CA GLU A 33 -0.91 -2.09 27.97
C GLU A 33 -2.29 -2.61 28.38
N TYR A 34 -3.25 -1.73 28.67
CA TYR A 34 -4.64 -2.14 28.94
C TYR A 34 -5.24 -2.88 27.75
N LEU A 35 -5.13 -2.30 26.54
CA LEU A 35 -5.66 -2.91 25.32
C LEU A 35 -4.92 -4.20 24.92
N GLN A 36 -3.65 -4.35 25.29
CA GLN A 36 -2.92 -5.61 25.13
C GLN A 36 -3.40 -6.68 26.11
N LYS A 37 -3.61 -6.34 27.39
CA LYS A 37 -4.13 -7.27 28.41
C LYS A 37 -5.53 -7.77 28.07
N GLU A 38 -6.37 -6.89 27.53
CA GLU A 38 -7.71 -7.23 27.04
C GLU A 38 -7.70 -8.04 25.73
N GLY A 39 -6.55 -8.18 25.07
CA GLY A 39 -6.40 -8.96 23.83
C GLY A 39 -6.78 -8.20 22.55
N PHE A 40 -7.01 -6.89 22.61
CA PHE A 40 -7.31 -6.06 21.44
C PHE A 40 -6.07 -5.76 20.60
N LEU A 41 -4.92 -5.57 21.25
CA LEU A 41 -3.64 -5.23 20.62
C LEU A 41 -2.62 -6.36 20.79
N GLY A 42 -1.77 -6.52 19.78
CA GLY A 42 -0.61 -7.39 19.83
C GLY A 42 0.66 -6.70 20.34
N PRO A 43 1.81 -7.37 20.24
CA PRO A 43 3.10 -6.82 20.70
C PRO A 43 3.46 -5.56 19.92
N GLU A 44 4.24 -4.68 20.55
CA GLU A 44 4.70 -3.44 19.91
C GLU A 44 5.46 -3.75 18.62
N ILE A 45 5.05 -3.08 17.54
CA ILE A 45 5.75 -3.09 16.26
C ILE A 45 7.01 -2.24 16.44
N LYS A 46 8.09 -2.88 16.88
CA LYS A 46 9.43 -2.32 16.73
C LYS A 46 9.67 -2.21 15.24
N GLU A 47 9.76 -1.00 14.70
CA GLU A 47 10.17 -0.78 13.31
C GLU A 47 11.60 -1.32 13.14
N GLU A 48 11.73 -2.63 12.93
CA GLU A 48 12.85 -3.14 12.16
C GLU A 48 12.65 -2.51 10.78
N LYS A 49 13.51 -1.51 10.50
CA LYS A 49 13.72 -0.89 9.19
C LYS A 49 13.37 -1.87 8.08
N PRO A 50 12.70 -1.44 7.00
CA PRO A 50 12.30 -2.32 5.93
C PRO A 50 13.49 -3.20 5.54
N LYS A 51 13.41 -4.50 5.84
CA LYS A 51 14.32 -5.47 5.22
C LYS A 51 14.01 -5.35 3.75
N THR A 52 14.90 -4.68 3.04
CA THR A 52 14.92 -4.57 1.59
C THR A 52 14.78 -6.00 1.08
N SER A 53 13.60 -6.39 0.61
CA SER A 53 13.53 -7.58 -0.21
C SER A 53 14.06 -7.15 -1.57
N ARG A 54 15.34 -7.46 -1.79
CA ARG A 54 15.96 -7.46 -3.11
C ARG A 54 15.16 -8.43 -3.99
N GLY A 55 14.12 -7.94 -4.64
CA GLY A 55 13.47 -8.58 -5.77
C GLY A 55 14.06 -8.09 -7.09
N LYS A 56 15.39 -8.13 -7.26
CA LYS A 56 16.00 -8.10 -8.61
C LYS A 56 15.93 -9.53 -9.13
N ALA A 57 14.89 -9.85 -9.89
CA ALA A 57 14.88 -10.99 -10.79
C ALA A 57 14.86 -10.48 -12.24
N ASN A 58 16.00 -9.96 -12.70
CA ASN A 58 16.31 -9.88 -14.12
C ASN A 58 16.67 -11.30 -14.58
N THR A 59 15.73 -12.09 -15.09
CA THR A 59 16.02 -13.11 -16.12
C THR A 59 14.72 -13.62 -16.76
N GLY A 60 14.24 -12.91 -17.78
CA GLY A 60 13.29 -13.43 -18.75
C GLY A 60 13.86 -13.19 -20.15
N LYS A 61 14.49 -14.23 -20.71
CA LYS A 61 15.05 -14.29 -22.06
C LYS A 61 14.06 -13.76 -23.10
N GLY A 62 14.38 -12.64 -23.74
CA GLY A 62 13.83 -12.23 -25.03
C GLY A 62 14.95 -12.15 -26.05
N LYS A 63 15.55 -13.30 -26.41
CA LYS A 63 16.27 -13.40 -27.68
C LYS A 63 15.20 -13.53 -28.76
N SER A 64 14.83 -12.41 -29.36
CA SER A 64 14.40 -12.38 -30.75
C SER A 64 15.29 -11.34 -31.42
N ASP A 65 16.44 -11.83 -31.86
CA ASP A 65 17.20 -11.23 -32.94
C ASP A 65 16.31 -11.39 -34.18
N ASP A 66 15.42 -10.43 -34.42
CA ASP A 66 14.63 -10.35 -35.64
C ASP A 66 15.20 -9.18 -36.45
N PRO A 67 16.08 -9.44 -37.44
CA PRO A 67 16.53 -8.43 -38.38
C PRO A 67 15.46 -8.31 -39.48
N GLY A 68 14.29 -7.84 -39.10
CA GLY A 68 13.14 -7.66 -39.98
C GLY A 68 12.71 -6.19 -39.99
N GLY A 69 13.55 -5.33 -40.55
CA GLY A 69 13.14 -3.97 -40.88
C GLY A 69 12.06 -3.99 -41.95
N ASP A 70 10.90 -3.44 -41.64
CA ASP A 70 10.12 -2.69 -42.62
C ASP A 70 9.63 -1.42 -41.93
N VAL A 71 10.39 -0.35 -42.18
CA VAL A 71 9.97 1.02 -41.95
C VAL A 71 8.88 1.29 -42.97
N ASN A 72 7.62 1.35 -42.56
CA ASN A 72 6.62 2.04 -43.36
C ASN A 72 6.08 3.25 -42.60
N GLU A 73 6.86 4.31 -42.77
CA GLU A 73 6.52 5.70 -42.58
C GLU A 73 5.28 6.04 -43.41
N SER A 74 4.13 6.29 -42.77
CA SER A 74 3.04 7.03 -43.40
C SER A 74 2.15 7.73 -42.37
N SER A 75 2.54 8.98 -42.12
CA SER A 75 1.67 10.15 -42.23
C SER A 75 0.46 10.29 -41.30
N LYS A 76 0.64 11.25 -40.37
CA LYS A 76 -0.14 12.51 -40.33
C LYS A 76 -1.63 12.39 -39.91
N ALA A 77 -1.90 12.78 -38.67
CA ALA A 77 -2.69 13.98 -38.31
C ALA A 77 -3.41 13.80 -36.97
N GLU A 78 -3.05 14.62 -35.97
CA GLU A 78 -4.03 15.07 -34.97
C GLU A 78 -5.15 15.84 -35.70
N PRO A 79 -6.37 15.91 -35.12
CA PRO A 79 -6.61 17.09 -34.31
C PRO A 79 -7.40 16.84 -33.01
N LYS A 80 -7.10 17.75 -32.09
CA LYS A 80 -7.81 18.14 -30.87
C LYS A 80 -9.27 18.51 -31.18
N ASP A 81 -10.19 18.22 -30.25
CA ASP A 81 -10.86 19.22 -29.39
C ASP A 81 -12.09 18.64 -28.65
N THR A 82 -12.13 18.94 -27.35
CA THR A 82 -13.17 18.88 -26.30
C THR A 82 -14.53 19.54 -26.64
N PRO A 83 -15.54 19.66 -25.72
CA PRO A 83 -16.08 18.80 -24.66
C PRO A 83 -17.65 18.73 -24.63
N ALA A 84 -18.17 17.96 -23.67
CA ALA A 84 -19.43 18.07 -22.90
C ALA A 84 -20.68 18.78 -23.49
N LYS A 85 -21.82 18.08 -23.44
CA LYS A 85 -23.16 18.71 -23.42
C LYS A 85 -24.03 18.05 -22.34
N GLU A 86 -24.47 18.88 -21.40
CA GLU A 86 -25.52 18.64 -20.42
C GLU A 86 -26.88 18.43 -21.11
N GLU A 87 -27.75 17.65 -20.46
CA GLU A 87 -29.21 17.78 -20.54
C GLU A 87 -29.77 17.71 -19.11
#